data_AF-A0A1T5I9M1-F1
#
_entry.id   AF-A0A1T5I9M1-F1
#
_cell.length_a   1.000
_cell.length_b   1.000
_cell.length_c   1.000
_cell.angle_alpha   90.00
_cell.angle_beta   90.00
_cell.angle_gamma   90.00
#
_symmetry.space_group_name_H-M   'P 1'
#
loop_
_entity.id
_entity.type
_entity.pdbx_description
1 polymer ?
#
loop_
_entity_poly.entity_id
_entity_poly.type
_entity_poly.pdbx_seq_one_letter_code
_entity_poly.pdbx_strand_id
1 'polypeptide(L)'
;MTENADVKKSIKLELPKNPELLERWCMSIIDFLGEDGSFWRGIVREACDVNWKFKYKLQARKELLHDINEYVLEFPQPLLHMLNLKLRQEFGFDLNDFSNRNNRRIQNILKRGVIRNEEEYRLVFDKVEEIYADDSQEQLVDQLNELLAAFDNCKSKKK
;
A
#
# COMPACT_ATOMS: atom_id res chain seq x y z
N MET A 1 23.77 -19.28 -5.47
CA MET A 1 22.95 -18.64 -4.40
C MET A 1 22.33 -17.30 -4.82
N THR A 2 22.55 -16.80 -6.04
CA THR A 2 22.04 -15.51 -6.55
C THR A 2 20.59 -15.56 -7.06
N GLU A 3 20.15 -16.71 -7.58
CA GLU A 3 18.84 -16.90 -8.23
C GLU A 3 17.64 -16.62 -7.29
N ASN A 4 17.79 -16.89 -6.00
CA ASN A 4 16.71 -16.75 -5.01
C ASN A 4 16.50 -15.29 -4.56
N ALA A 5 17.52 -14.44 -4.65
CA ALA A 5 17.42 -13.02 -4.30
C ALA A 5 16.79 -12.20 -5.43
N ASP A 6 17.13 -12.53 -6.68
CA ASP A 6 16.60 -11.86 -7.86
C ASP A 6 15.11 -12.15 -8.07
N VAL A 7 14.67 -13.39 -7.84
CA VAL A 7 13.25 -13.76 -7.87
C VAL A 7 12.44 -12.99 -6.81
N LYS A 8 12.92 -12.93 -5.56
CA LYS A 8 12.24 -12.20 -4.48
C LYS A 8 12.15 -10.69 -4.74
N LYS A 9 13.22 -10.12 -5.31
CA LYS A 9 13.23 -8.71 -5.73
C LYS A 9 12.21 -8.45 -6.84
N SER A 10 12.06 -9.37 -7.79
CA SER A 10 11.05 -9.31 -8.86
C SER A 10 9.63 -9.34 -8.28
N ILE A 11 9.34 -10.27 -7.37
CA ILE A 11 8.01 -10.40 -6.74
C ILE A 11 7.64 -9.11 -5.98
N LYS A 12 8.56 -8.52 -5.21
CA LYS A 12 8.33 -7.25 -4.49
C LYS A 12 7.99 -6.08 -5.45
N LEU A 13 8.60 -6.07 -6.64
CA LEU A 13 8.35 -5.05 -7.67
C LEU A 13 7.02 -5.27 -8.40
N GLU A 14 6.61 -6.52 -8.54
CA GLU A 14 5.39 -6.94 -9.24
C GLU A 14 4.14 -6.93 -8.38
N LEU A 15 4.24 -7.07 -7.06
CA LEU A 15 3.08 -7.10 -6.16
C LEU A 15 2.01 -6.04 -6.50
N PRO A 16 2.29 -4.73 -6.57
CA PRO A 16 1.26 -3.72 -6.88
C PRO A 16 0.75 -3.75 -8.33
N LYS A 17 1.30 -4.58 -9.20
CA LYS A 17 1.01 -4.65 -10.63
C LYS A 17 0.42 -6.00 -11.06
N ASN A 18 0.57 -7.02 -10.24
CA ASN A 18 0.14 -8.39 -10.52
C ASN A 18 -1.08 -8.73 -9.64
N PRO A 19 -2.29 -8.81 -10.21
CA PRO A 19 -3.51 -9.05 -9.45
C PRO A 19 -3.53 -10.37 -8.67
N GLU A 20 -2.87 -11.42 -9.17
CA GLU A 20 -2.79 -12.71 -8.51
C GLU A 20 -1.86 -12.65 -7.28
N LEU A 21 -0.74 -11.93 -7.40
CA LEU A 21 0.15 -11.69 -6.27
C LEU A 21 -0.52 -10.82 -5.20
N LEU A 22 -1.32 -9.82 -5.60
CA LEU A 22 -2.10 -9.01 -4.66
C LEU A 22 -3.09 -9.85 -3.87
N GLU A 23 -3.88 -10.67 -4.57
CA GLU A 23 -4.85 -11.56 -3.95
C GLU A 23 -4.17 -12.49 -2.95
N ARG A 24 -3.08 -13.14 -3.37
CA ARG A 24 -2.31 -14.05 -2.50
C ARG A 24 -1.79 -13.34 -1.26
N TRP A 25 -1.23 -12.13 -1.41
CA TRP A 25 -0.75 -11.34 -0.27
C TRP A 25 -1.88 -11.04 0.73
N CYS A 26 -2.99 -10.49 0.25
CA CYS A 26 -4.14 -10.16 1.08
C CYS A 26 -4.70 -11.41 1.77
N MET A 27 -4.83 -12.52 1.05
CA MET A 27 -5.31 -13.79 1.61
C MET A 27 -4.35 -14.37 2.66
N SER A 28 -3.03 -14.26 2.48
CA SER A 28 -2.05 -14.71 3.49
C SER A 28 -2.14 -13.91 4.78
N ILE A 29 -2.47 -12.61 4.71
CA ILE A 29 -2.76 -11.79 5.89
C ILE A 29 -4.09 -12.22 6.51
N ILE A 30 -5.15 -12.33 5.72
CA ILE A 30 -6.49 -12.71 6.20
C ILE A 30 -6.48 -14.10 6.87
N ASP A 31 -5.74 -15.06 6.31
CA ASP A 31 -5.58 -16.39 6.89
C ASP A 31 -4.80 -16.36 8.20
N PHE A 32 -3.85 -15.44 8.34
CA PHE A 32 -3.15 -15.21 9.60
C PHE A 32 -4.08 -14.62 10.68
N LEU A 33 -5.00 -13.74 10.29
CA LEU A 33 -5.99 -13.13 11.19
C LEU A 33 -7.07 -14.11 11.67
N GLY A 34 -7.27 -15.25 11.00
CA GLY A 34 -8.30 -16.22 11.38
C GLY A 34 -9.71 -15.63 11.36
N GLU A 35 -10.42 -15.68 12.49
CA GLU A 35 -11.78 -15.17 12.63
C GLU A 35 -11.86 -13.64 12.46
N ASP A 36 -10.85 -12.90 12.91
CA ASP A 36 -10.78 -11.43 12.77
C ASP A 36 -10.60 -11.00 11.30
N GLY A 37 -10.10 -11.90 10.44
CA GLY A 37 -9.97 -11.68 9.00
C GLY A 37 -11.24 -12.01 8.20
N SER A 38 -12.27 -12.57 8.82
CA SER A 38 -13.45 -13.11 8.13
C SER A 38 -14.23 -12.05 7.32
N PHE A 39 -14.31 -10.82 7.84
CA PHE A 39 -14.90 -9.67 7.16
C PHE A 39 -14.17 -9.38 5.83
N TRP A 40 -12.84 -9.25 5.89
CA TRP A 40 -12.00 -8.94 4.73
C TRP A 40 -12.01 -10.05 3.68
N ARG A 41 -12.18 -11.31 4.09
CA ARG A 41 -12.21 -12.47 3.19
C ARG A 41 -13.28 -12.35 2.10
N GLY A 42 -14.48 -11.89 2.46
CA GLY A 42 -15.56 -11.69 1.50
C GLY A 42 -15.23 -10.59 0.49
N ILE A 43 -14.74 -9.46 0.99
CA ILE A 43 -14.40 -8.28 0.21
C ILE A 43 -13.25 -8.56 -0.78
N VAL A 44 -12.18 -9.23 -0.33
CA VAL A 44 -11.05 -9.61 -1.19
C VAL A 44 -11.49 -10.56 -2.28
N ARG A 45 -12.31 -11.58 -1.97
CA ARG A 45 -12.82 -12.52 -2.97
C ARG A 45 -13.70 -11.83 -4.00
N GLU A 46 -14.59 -10.94 -3.58
CA GLU A 46 -15.43 -10.17 -4.49
C GLU A 46 -14.61 -9.25 -5.41
N ALA A 47 -13.62 -8.53 -4.86
CA ALA A 47 -12.72 -7.70 -5.64
C ALA A 47 -11.81 -8.51 -6.59
N CYS A 48 -11.55 -9.77 -6.25
CA CYS A 48 -10.76 -10.70 -7.04
C CYS A 48 -11.56 -11.45 -8.11
N ASP A 49 -12.89 -11.49 -8.01
CA ASP A 49 -13.77 -12.13 -8.98
C ASP A 49 -13.56 -11.56 -10.41
N VAL A 50 -13.44 -12.49 -11.35
CA VAL A 50 -13.19 -12.28 -12.77
C VAL A 50 -14.33 -11.54 -13.47
N ASN A 51 -15.54 -11.54 -12.90
CA ASN A 51 -16.74 -10.91 -13.48
C ASN A 51 -16.88 -9.39 -13.24
N TRP A 52 -16.03 -8.78 -12.40
CA TRP A 52 -16.04 -7.32 -12.19
C TRP A 52 -15.58 -6.58 -13.48
N LYS A 53 -15.93 -5.31 -13.71
CA LYS A 53 -15.55 -4.61 -14.96
C LYS A 53 -14.07 -4.17 -14.95
N PHE A 54 -13.31 -4.56 -15.98
CA PHE A 54 -11.85 -4.68 -16.02
C PHE A 54 -10.99 -3.44 -15.63
N LYS A 55 -11.44 -2.20 -15.84
CA LYS A 55 -10.60 -0.99 -15.60
C LYS A 55 -10.60 -0.50 -14.15
N TYR A 56 -11.64 -0.83 -13.38
CA TYR A 56 -11.74 -0.52 -11.95
C TYR A 56 -11.11 -1.62 -11.06
N LYS A 57 -10.70 -2.76 -11.65
CA LYS A 57 -10.19 -3.94 -10.93
C LYS A 57 -8.85 -3.72 -10.23
N LEU A 58 -7.82 -3.25 -10.94
CA LEU A 58 -6.49 -3.15 -10.35
C LEU A 58 -6.43 -2.05 -9.29
N GLN A 59 -7.18 -0.97 -9.49
CA GLN A 59 -7.19 0.13 -8.55
C GLN A 59 -7.91 -0.23 -7.25
N ALA A 60 -9.09 -0.86 -7.32
CA ALA A 60 -9.79 -1.36 -6.14
C ALA A 60 -8.97 -2.43 -5.39
N ARG A 61 -8.24 -3.29 -6.10
CA ARG A 61 -7.33 -4.28 -5.48
C ARG A 61 -6.13 -3.65 -4.80
N LYS A 62 -5.58 -2.55 -5.36
CA LYS A 62 -4.53 -1.77 -4.71
C LYS A 62 -5.03 -1.06 -3.46
N GLU A 63 -6.27 -0.55 -3.48
CA GLU A 63 -6.93 0.04 -2.31
C GLU A 63 -7.10 -1.02 -1.21
N LEU A 64 -7.64 -2.19 -1.55
CA LEU A 64 -7.77 -3.29 -0.57
C LEU A 64 -6.43 -3.76 0.00
N LEU A 65 -5.38 -3.80 -0.81
CA LEU A 65 -4.03 -4.08 -0.32
C LEU A 65 -3.60 -3.05 0.72
N HIS A 66 -3.89 -1.78 0.46
CA HIS A 66 -3.54 -0.68 1.35
C HIS A 66 -4.29 -0.81 2.67
N ASP A 67 -5.62 -0.90 2.61
CA ASP A 67 -6.49 -0.98 3.79
C ASP A 67 -6.12 -2.16 4.70
N ILE A 68 -5.86 -3.33 4.11
CA ILE A 68 -5.48 -4.53 4.87
C ILE A 68 -4.10 -4.34 5.51
N ASN A 69 -3.14 -3.74 4.79
CA ASN A 69 -1.80 -3.50 5.33
C ASN A 69 -1.83 -2.47 6.47
N GLU A 70 -2.59 -1.38 6.32
CA GLU A 70 -2.76 -0.38 7.39
C GLU A 70 -3.40 -1.01 8.63
N TYR A 71 -4.51 -1.74 8.44
CA TYR A 71 -5.20 -2.40 9.53
C TYR A 71 -4.28 -3.29 10.37
N VAL A 72 -3.40 -4.08 9.73
CA VAL A 72 -2.49 -4.97 10.46
C VAL A 72 -1.22 -4.29 10.97
N LEU A 73 -0.88 -3.09 10.48
CA LEU A 73 0.27 -2.33 11.00
C LEU A 73 -0.01 -1.75 12.40
N GLU A 74 -1.28 -1.58 12.77
CA GLU A 74 -1.69 -1.16 14.11
C GLU A 74 -1.61 -2.26 15.17
N PHE A 75 -1.28 -3.49 14.77
CA PHE A 75 -1.27 -4.63 15.67
C PHE A 75 -0.12 -4.57 16.69
N PRO A 76 -0.27 -5.23 17.87
CA PRO A 76 0.81 -5.38 18.83
C PRO A 76 2.07 -5.99 18.19
N GLN A 77 3.24 -5.47 18.57
CA GLN A 77 4.54 -5.86 18.01
C GLN A 77 4.78 -7.39 17.92
N PRO A 78 4.42 -8.22 18.92
CA PRO A 78 4.59 -9.67 18.80
C PRO A 78 3.79 -10.29 17.64
N LEU A 79 2.57 -9.81 17.42
CA LEU A 79 1.68 -10.29 16.37
C LEU A 79 2.17 -9.82 15.00
N LEU A 80 2.57 -8.56 14.90
CA LEU A 80 3.18 -7.98 13.70
C LEU A 80 4.49 -8.71 13.32
N HIS A 81 5.30 -9.10 14.31
CA HIS A 81 6.52 -9.88 14.09
C HIS A 81 6.23 -11.24 13.47
N MET A 82 5.24 -11.97 13.99
CA MET A 82 4.83 -13.27 13.45
C MET A 82 4.29 -13.15 12.01
N LEU A 83 3.48 -12.13 11.75
CA LEU A 83 2.97 -11.85 10.40
C LEU A 83 4.12 -11.55 9.42
N ASN A 84 5.06 -10.69 9.81
CA ASN A 84 6.21 -10.36 8.99
C ASN A 84 7.09 -11.60 8.68
N LEU A 85 7.26 -12.51 9.64
CA LEU A 85 7.97 -13.79 9.40
C LEU A 85 7.25 -14.64 8.34
N LYS A 86 5.92 -14.79 8.46
CA LYS A 86 5.11 -15.52 7.47
C LYS A 86 5.23 -14.90 6.08
N LEU A 87 5.10 -13.58 5.98
CA LEU A 87 5.18 -12.88 4.70
C LEU A 87 6.58 -12.98 4.07
N ARG A 88 7.66 -12.87 4.87
CA ARG A 88 9.04 -13.09 4.35
C ARG A 88 9.24 -14.51 3.84
N GLN A 89 8.69 -15.51 4.52
CA GLN A 89 8.81 -16.90 4.10
C GLN A 89 8.10 -17.14 2.77
N GLU A 90 6.90 -16.58 2.59
CA GLU A 90 6.10 -16.82 1.40
C GLU A 90 6.49 -15.94 0.19
N PHE A 91 6.77 -14.66 0.43
CA PHE A 91 6.96 -13.66 -0.64
C PHE A 91 8.40 -13.13 -0.72
N GLY A 92 9.22 -13.37 0.29
CA GLY A 92 10.59 -12.86 0.37
C GLY A 92 10.72 -11.42 0.88
N PHE A 93 9.62 -10.79 1.30
CA PHE A 93 9.55 -9.45 1.91
C PHE A 93 8.34 -9.36 2.84
N ASP A 94 8.24 -8.30 3.63
CA ASP A 94 7.17 -8.10 4.61
C ASP A 94 6.52 -6.70 4.60
N LEU A 95 5.70 -6.41 5.61
CA LEU A 95 4.99 -5.14 5.75
C LEU A 95 5.96 -3.96 5.94
N ASN A 96 7.03 -4.16 6.72
CA ASN A 96 8.06 -3.14 6.93
C ASN A 96 8.76 -2.81 5.61
N ASP A 97 9.04 -3.83 4.81
CA ASP A 97 9.60 -3.70 3.47
C ASP A 97 8.70 -2.90 2.52
N PHE A 98 7.38 -2.96 2.71
CA PHE A 98 6.38 -2.23 1.95
C PHE A 98 6.24 -0.77 2.43
N SER A 99 6.09 -0.56 3.73
CA SER A 99 6.04 0.78 4.35
C SER A 99 7.30 1.61 4.02
N ASN A 100 8.48 1.01 4.13
CA ASN A 100 9.74 1.66 3.76
C ASN A 100 9.79 2.07 2.28
N ARG A 101 9.15 1.32 1.38
CA ARG A 101 9.08 1.68 -0.04
C ARG A 101 8.17 2.90 -0.24
N ASN A 102 7.03 2.93 0.42
CA ASN A 102 6.10 4.07 0.36
C ASN A 102 6.77 5.34 0.89
N ASN A 103 7.46 5.25 2.04
CA ASN A 103 8.25 6.36 2.57
C ASN A 103 9.30 6.86 1.57
N ARG A 104 10.05 5.97 0.90
CA ARG A 104 11.00 6.37 -0.15
C ARG A 104 10.33 7.04 -1.35
N ARG A 105 9.16 6.56 -1.76
CA ARG A 105 8.39 7.16 -2.86
C ARG A 105 7.93 8.58 -2.49
N ILE A 106 7.42 8.76 -1.27
CA ILE A 106 7.00 10.07 -0.75
C ILE A 106 8.18 11.03 -0.70
N GLN A 107 9.32 10.61 -0.18
CA GLN A 107 10.54 11.40 -0.18
C GLN A 107 11.00 11.80 -1.59
N ASN A 108 10.85 10.90 -2.58
CA ASN A 108 11.13 11.25 -3.97
C ASN A 108 10.12 12.23 -4.56
N ILE A 109 8.85 12.16 -4.18
CA ILE A 109 7.81 13.12 -4.61
C ILE A 109 8.11 14.50 -4.01
N LEU A 110 8.42 14.58 -2.71
CA LEU A 110 8.82 15.80 -2.01
C LEU A 110 10.04 16.46 -2.66
N LYS A 111 11.11 15.69 -2.87
CA LYS A 111 12.32 16.18 -3.56
C LYS A 111 12.04 16.73 -4.96
N ARG A 112 11.04 16.15 -5.64
CA ARG A 112 10.63 16.55 -6.98
C ARG A 112 9.67 17.73 -6.98
N GLY A 113 8.99 18.00 -5.87
CA GLY A 113 8.07 19.12 -5.71
C GLY A 113 6.78 19.04 -6.53
N VAL A 114 6.43 17.88 -7.11
CA VAL A 114 5.21 17.72 -7.92
C VAL A 114 4.67 16.30 -7.92
N ILE A 115 3.35 16.17 -7.80
CA ILE A 115 2.56 14.95 -8.01
C ILE A 115 2.22 14.81 -9.49
N ARG A 116 2.50 13.65 -10.09
CA ARG A 116 2.36 13.44 -11.56
C ARG A 116 1.10 12.70 -11.95
N ASN A 117 0.49 11.96 -11.03
CA ASN A 117 -0.65 11.09 -11.32
C ASN A 117 -1.45 10.79 -10.05
N GLU A 118 -2.63 10.18 -10.23
CA GLU A 118 -3.54 9.80 -9.15
C GLU A 118 -2.92 8.83 -8.14
N GLU A 119 -2.02 7.94 -8.56
CA GLU A 119 -1.38 6.98 -7.65
C GLU A 119 -0.43 7.69 -6.68
N GLU A 120 0.32 8.68 -7.17
CA GLU A 120 1.17 9.53 -6.32
C GLU A 120 0.33 10.47 -5.44
N TYR A 121 -0.82 10.95 -5.93
CA TYR A 121 -1.73 11.77 -5.13
C TYR A 121 -2.22 11.00 -3.91
N ARG A 122 -2.74 9.78 -4.11
CA ARG A 122 -3.24 8.93 -3.03
C ARG A 122 -2.15 8.60 -2.02
N LEU A 123 -0.99 8.17 -2.51
CA LEU A 123 0.14 7.88 -1.64
C LEU A 123 0.54 9.07 -0.73
N VAL A 124 0.43 10.31 -1.24
CA VAL A 124 0.70 11.52 -0.45
C VAL A 124 -0.45 11.78 0.53
N PHE A 125 -1.70 11.64 0.08
CA PHE A 125 -2.90 11.80 0.91
C PHE A 125 -2.92 10.81 2.08
N ASP A 126 -2.72 9.53 1.81
CA ASP A 126 -2.67 8.46 2.81
C ASP A 126 -1.59 8.76 3.86
N LYS A 127 -0.45 9.33 3.44
CA LYS A 127 0.60 9.73 4.38
C LYS A 127 0.19 10.89 5.27
N VAL A 128 -0.58 11.86 4.75
CA VAL A 128 -1.11 12.96 5.57
C VAL A 128 -2.08 12.39 6.60
N GLU A 129 -3.01 11.52 6.21
CA GLU A 129 -3.94 10.85 7.12
C GLU A 129 -3.20 10.01 8.19
N GLU A 130 -2.05 9.41 7.86
CA GLU A 130 -1.22 8.67 8.82
C GLU A 130 -0.60 9.58 9.89
N ILE A 131 -0.18 10.81 9.53
CA ILE A 131 0.69 11.63 10.38
C ILE A 131 0.09 12.98 10.82
N TYR A 132 -1.12 13.34 10.38
CA TYR A 132 -1.70 14.67 10.66
C TYR A 132 -1.88 14.98 12.15
N ALA A 133 -2.01 13.93 12.98
CA ALA A 133 -2.18 14.06 14.42
C ALA A 133 -0.84 14.05 15.20
N ASP A 134 0.29 13.88 14.51
CA ASP A 134 1.62 13.92 15.12
C ASP A 134 2.23 15.32 14.96
N ASP A 135 2.18 16.12 16.04
CA ASP A 135 2.75 17.48 16.08
C ASP A 135 4.24 17.52 15.68
N SER A 136 4.99 16.42 15.86
CA SER A 136 6.40 16.36 15.45
C SER A 136 6.59 16.32 13.92
N GLN A 137 5.52 16.04 13.18
CA GLN A 137 5.48 15.92 11.73
C GLN A 137 4.76 17.11 11.06
N GLU A 138 4.39 18.16 11.79
CA GLU A 138 3.62 19.31 11.28
C GLU A 138 4.23 19.88 9.98
N GLN A 139 5.55 20.12 9.97
CA GLN A 139 6.23 20.64 8.78
C GLN A 139 6.14 19.69 7.57
N LEU A 140 6.16 18.38 7.80
CA LEU A 140 6.01 17.39 6.73
C LEU A 140 4.57 17.36 6.22
N VAL A 141 3.59 17.43 7.11
CA VAL A 141 2.16 17.54 6.77
C VAL A 141 1.90 18.74 5.86
N ASP A 142 2.44 19.90 6.21
CA ASP A 142 2.31 21.12 5.40
C ASP A 142 2.86 20.94 3.99
N GLN A 143 4.08 20.39 3.86
CA GLN A 143 4.70 20.13 2.57
C GLN A 143 3.88 19.15 1.71
N LEU A 144 3.30 18.12 2.32
CA LEU A 144 2.46 17.16 1.62
C LEU A 144 1.14 17.80 1.18
N ASN A 145 0.51 18.61 2.03
CA ASN A 145 -0.71 19.34 1.72
C ASN A 145 -0.52 20.35 0.57
N GLU A 146 0.62 21.05 0.53
CA GLU A 146 0.97 21.93 -0.58
C GLU A 146 1.02 21.17 -1.91
N LEU A 147 1.61 19.96 -1.92
CA LEU A 147 1.68 19.11 -3.11
C LEU A 147 0.30 18.66 -3.58
N LEU A 148 -0.57 18.26 -2.65
CA LEU A 148 -1.96 17.85 -2.94
C LEU A 148 -2.75 19.02 -3.54
N ALA A 149 -2.70 20.19 -2.90
CA ALA A 149 -3.37 21.40 -3.37
C ALA A 149 -2.87 21.84 -4.76
N ALA A 150 -1.56 21.76 -5.01
CA ALA A 150 -0.98 22.08 -6.31
C ALA A 150 -1.49 21.15 -7.43
N PHE A 151 -1.67 19.85 -7.13
CA PHE A 151 -2.20 18.88 -8.07
C PHE A 151 -3.69 19.13 -8.39
N ASP A 152 -4.50 19.41 -7.38
CA ASP A 152 -5.92 19.71 -7.55
C ASP A 152 -6.16 21.00 -8.33
N ASN A 153 -5.34 22.02 -8.08
CA ASN A 153 -5.33 23.27 -8.84
C ASN A 153 -4.94 23.05 -10.31
N CYS A 154 -4.02 22.12 -10.59
CA CYS A 154 -3.64 21.75 -11.96
C CYS A 154 -4.76 20.99 -12.69
N LYS A 155 -5.55 20.17 -11.98
CA LYS A 155 -6.70 19.46 -12.56
C LYS A 155 -7.88 20.38 -12.88
N SER A 156 -8.18 21.32 -11.98
CA SER A 156 -9.30 22.25 -12.14
C SER A 156 -9.09 23.24 -13.28
N LYS A 157 -7.85 23.57 -13.64
CA LYS A 157 -7.51 24.38 -14.83
C LYS A 157 -7.58 23.63 -16.19
N LYS A 158 -7.78 22.31 -16.17
CA LYS A 158 -7.87 21.47 -17.38
C LYS A 158 -9.32 21.06 -17.74
N LYS A 159 -10.31 21.54 -16.98
CA LYS A 159 -11.74 21.45 -17.31
C LYS A 159 -12.17 22.74 -18.01
#